data_AF-A0A2S8NYJ6-F1
#
_entry.id   AF-A0A2S8NYJ6-F1
#
_cell.length_a   1.000
_cell.length_b   1.000
_cell.length_c   1.000
_cell.angle_alpha   90.00
_cell.angle_beta   90.00
_cell.angle_gamma   90.00
#
_symmetry.space_group_name_H-M   'P 1'
#
loop_
_entity.id
_entity.type
_entity.pdbx_description
1 polymer ?
#
loop_
_entity_poly.entity_id
_entity_poly.type
_entity_poly.pdbx_seq_one_letter_code
_entity_poly.pdbx_strand_id
1 'polypeptide(L)'
;MTPAKLRKLDADQLSLLNMQRSNDFNDYRTRIGDTFQLNTPRLITREPYWIIGYEYKTNLNDDQHYAEIPGFYQEFGMEQKFMKIPERVRPDMAYGVACHFEEEGAFSFIVGEESNERSPVLEQGFTSIEIPGGT
;
A
#
# COMPACT_ATOMS: atom_id res chain seq x y z
N MET A 1 9.22 -16.35 -1.98
CA MET A 1 10.48 -16.68 -1.25
C MET A 1 10.21 -16.41 0.21
N THR A 2 10.14 -17.42 1.09
CA THR A 2 9.57 -17.19 2.43
C THR A 2 10.41 -16.25 3.31
N PRO A 3 9.80 -15.46 4.23
CA PRO A 3 10.51 -14.55 5.13
C PRO A 3 11.59 -15.23 5.99
N ALA A 4 11.44 -16.52 6.28
CA ALA A 4 12.41 -17.32 7.02
C ALA A 4 13.64 -17.69 6.16
N LYS A 5 13.46 -17.89 4.84
CA LYS A 5 14.58 -18.10 3.91
C LYS A 5 15.32 -16.79 3.64
N LEU A 6 14.59 -15.68 3.52
CA LEU A 6 15.15 -14.34 3.32
C LEU A 6 16.12 -13.93 4.43
N ARG A 7 15.77 -14.21 5.70
CA ARG A 7 16.59 -13.91 6.89
C ARG A 7 17.92 -14.66 6.96
N LYS A 8 18.12 -15.69 6.15
CA LYS A 8 19.34 -16.52 6.13
C LYS A 8 20.31 -16.13 5.02
N LEU A 9 19.91 -15.23 4.13
CA LEU A 9 20.77 -14.74 3.05
C LEU A 9 21.73 -13.69 3.62
N ASP A 10 22.99 -13.77 3.21
CA ASP A 10 24.01 -12.78 3.57
C ASP A 10 23.90 -11.51 2.69
N ALA A 11 24.64 -10.46 3.07
CA ALA A 11 24.56 -9.15 2.42
C ALA A 11 24.98 -9.16 0.95
N ASP A 12 25.80 -10.13 0.54
CA ASP A 12 26.25 -10.28 -0.84
C ASP A 12 25.17 -10.97 -1.68
N GLN A 13 24.53 -12.01 -1.14
CA GLN A 13 23.37 -12.67 -1.76
C GLN A 13 22.16 -11.73 -1.90
N LEU A 14 21.92 -10.86 -0.91
CA LEU A 14 20.88 -9.83 -0.99
C LEU A 14 21.19 -8.77 -2.07
N SER A 15 22.46 -8.42 -2.25
CA SER A 15 22.90 -7.47 -3.27
C SER A 15 22.74 -7.99 -4.70
N LEU A 16 23.01 -9.28 -4.91
CA LEU A 16 22.81 -9.96 -6.20
C LEU A 16 21.33 -10.03 -6.62
N LEU A 17 20.42 -9.99 -5.64
CA LEU A 17 18.97 -9.99 -5.85
C LEU A 17 18.39 -8.58 -6.04
N ASN A 18 19.23 -7.52 -6.09
CA ASN A 18 18.80 -6.12 -6.09
C ASN A 18 17.81 -5.77 -4.97
N MET A 19 17.82 -6.53 -3.87
CA MET A 19 16.90 -6.29 -2.76
C MET A 19 17.46 -5.22 -1.84
N GLN A 20 16.55 -4.37 -1.34
CA GLN A 20 16.89 -3.36 -0.35
C GLN A 20 17.51 -4.04 0.88
N ARG A 21 18.71 -3.61 1.25
CA ARG A 21 19.39 -4.11 2.46
C ARG A 21 18.54 -3.77 3.68
N SER A 22 18.50 -4.68 4.65
CA SER A 22 17.87 -4.44 5.94
C SER A 22 18.47 -3.18 6.57
N ASN A 23 17.62 -2.23 6.97
CA ASN A 23 18.07 -1.04 7.67
C ASN A 23 18.47 -1.43 9.09
N ASP A 24 19.73 -1.21 9.45
CA ASP A 24 20.17 -1.27 10.85
C ASP A 24 19.86 0.08 11.52
N PHE A 25 18.81 0.10 12.33
CA PHE A 25 18.39 1.29 13.08
C PHE A 25 19.38 1.71 14.17
N ASN A 26 20.34 0.86 14.55
CA ASN A 26 21.42 1.25 15.45
C ASN A 26 22.50 2.06 14.70
N ASP A 27 22.80 1.65 13.47
CA ASP A 27 23.72 2.35 12.56
C ASP A 27 23.19 3.77 12.20
N TYR A 28 21.86 3.93 12.20
CA TYR A 28 21.17 5.22 12.07
C TYR A 28 21.58 6.23 13.16
N ARG A 29 21.72 5.81 14.43
CA ARG A 29 22.07 6.73 15.53
C ARG A 29 23.47 7.33 15.35
N THR A 30 24.38 6.58 14.75
CA THR A 30 25.77 6.96 14.51
C THR A 30 25.98 7.84 13.27
N ARG A 31 24.99 7.93 12.36
CA ARG A 31 25.07 8.69 11.10
C ARG A 31 24.16 9.91 11.03
N ILE A 32 23.52 10.30 12.15
CA ILE A 32 22.73 11.54 12.23
C ILE A 32 23.68 12.73 12.00
N GLY A 33 23.75 13.20 10.76
CA GLY A 33 24.63 14.27 10.32
C GLY A 33 25.06 14.17 8.87
N ASP A 34 25.08 12.96 8.29
CA ASP A 34 25.56 12.75 6.91
C ASP A 34 24.47 12.21 5.99
N THR A 35 24.07 13.06 5.03
CA THR A 35 23.32 12.86 3.76
C THR A 35 22.13 11.87 3.65
N PHE A 36 21.70 11.17 4.71
CA PHE A 36 20.54 10.28 4.66
C PHE A 36 19.34 10.91 5.40
N GLN A 37 18.42 11.51 4.64
CA GLN A 37 17.17 12.06 5.17
C GLN A 37 16.05 11.00 5.09
N LEU A 38 15.78 10.32 6.21
CA LEU A 38 14.54 9.58 6.40
C LEU A 38 13.59 10.46 7.21
N ASN A 39 12.35 10.62 6.76
CA ASN A 39 11.35 11.36 7.51
C ASN A 39 11.08 10.67 8.85
N THR A 40 11.27 11.40 9.96
CA THR A 40 10.97 10.89 11.29
C THR A 40 9.47 10.56 11.40
N PRO A 41 9.10 9.34 11.83
CA PRO A 41 7.70 8.99 12.02
C PRO A 41 7.08 9.89 13.10
N ARG A 42 5.83 10.30 12.88
CA ARG A 42 5.07 11.13 13.81
C ARG A 42 3.75 10.43 14.13
N LEU A 43 3.42 10.40 15.42
CA LEU A 43 2.05 10.09 15.86
C LEU A 43 1.18 11.30 15.52
N ILE A 44 0.13 11.06 14.75
CA ILE A 44 -0.81 12.09 14.32
C ILE A 44 -2.22 11.58 14.57
N THR A 45 -3.07 12.43 15.11
CA THR A 45 -4.51 12.16 15.17
C THR A 45 -5.14 12.46 13.81
N ARG A 46 -5.98 11.55 13.33
CA ARG A 46 -6.73 11.71 12.08
C ARG A 46 -8.21 11.43 12.31
N GLU A 47 -9.04 12.28 11.72
CA GLU A 47 -10.47 12.01 11.59
C GLU A 47 -10.71 10.86 10.59
N PRO A 48 -11.84 10.15 10.69
CA PRO A 48 -12.26 9.20 9.67
C PRO A 48 -12.41 9.88 8.30
N TYR A 49 -12.09 9.15 7.24
CA TYR A 49 -12.24 9.63 5.87
C TYR A 49 -12.58 8.47 4.92
N TRP A 50 -13.13 8.80 3.76
CA TRP A 50 -13.55 7.81 2.78
C TRP A 50 -12.52 7.64 1.69
N ILE A 51 -12.32 6.39 1.28
CA ILE A 51 -11.60 6.04 0.05
C ILE A 51 -12.60 5.40 -0.90
N ILE A 52 -12.66 5.93 -2.12
CA ILE A 52 -13.38 5.31 -3.24
C ILE A 52 -12.34 4.79 -4.21
N GLY A 53 -12.46 3.54 -4.62
CA GLY A 53 -11.45 2.91 -5.47
C GLY A 53 -11.95 1.65 -6.15
N TYR A 54 -11.11 1.11 -7.02
CA TYR A 54 -11.36 -0.17 -7.67
C TYR A 54 -10.84 -1.31 -6.80
N GLU A 55 -11.68 -2.33 -6.59
CA GLU A 55 -11.33 -3.49 -5.78
C GLU A 55 -10.65 -4.57 -6.63
N TYR A 56 -9.45 -4.96 -6.23
CA TYR A 56 -8.74 -6.12 -6.75
C TYR A 56 -8.73 -7.24 -5.71
N LYS A 57 -8.63 -8.49 -6.15
CA LYS A 57 -8.48 -9.66 -5.27
C LYS A 57 -7.08 -10.24 -5.46
N THR A 58 -6.48 -10.65 -4.35
CA THR A 58 -5.13 -11.23 -4.30
C THR A 58 -5.03 -12.17 -3.10
N ASN A 59 -3.90 -12.84 -2.93
CA ASN A 59 -3.66 -13.75 -1.82
C ASN A 59 -2.28 -13.53 -1.16
N LEU A 60 -2.20 -13.86 0.13
CA LEU A 60 -0.97 -13.92 0.91
C LEU A 60 -0.14 -15.18 0.58
N ASN A 61 -0.79 -16.24 0.10
CA ASN A 61 -0.15 -17.50 -0.27
C ASN A 61 0.87 -17.28 -1.40
N ASP A 62 2.00 -17.96 -1.26
CA ASP A 62 3.12 -17.95 -2.23
C ASP A 62 3.64 -16.55 -2.60
N ASP A 63 3.44 -15.56 -1.73
CA ASP A 63 3.84 -14.17 -1.96
C ASP A 63 3.15 -13.55 -3.21
N GLN A 64 2.00 -14.08 -3.64
CA GLN A 64 1.29 -13.69 -4.87
C GLN A 64 1.05 -12.17 -4.96
N HIS A 65 0.58 -11.56 -3.86
CA HIS A 65 0.34 -10.12 -3.76
C HIS A 65 1.54 -9.24 -4.14
N TYR A 66 2.78 -9.67 -3.89
CA TYR A 66 3.96 -8.89 -4.28
C TYR A 66 4.10 -8.76 -5.79
N ALA A 67 3.69 -9.78 -6.55
CA ALA A 67 3.73 -9.76 -8.00
C ALA A 67 2.53 -9.02 -8.60
N GLU A 68 1.35 -9.11 -7.98
CA GLU A 68 0.10 -8.59 -8.53
C GLU A 68 -0.15 -7.11 -8.22
N ILE A 69 0.17 -6.64 -7.00
CA ILE A 69 -0.10 -5.26 -6.57
C ILE A 69 0.50 -4.20 -7.51
N PRO A 70 1.75 -4.32 -8.00
CA PRO A 70 2.27 -3.38 -8.99
C PRO A 70 1.42 -3.33 -10.27
N GLY A 71 0.90 -4.48 -10.71
CA GLY A 71 -0.01 -4.57 -11.85
C GLY A 71 -1.35 -3.86 -11.59
N PHE A 72 -1.88 -3.95 -10.37
CA PHE A 72 -3.13 -3.25 -10.00
C PHE A 72 -3.00 -1.73 -10.14
N TYR A 73 -1.88 -1.15 -9.70
CA TYR A 73 -1.62 0.28 -9.89
C TYR A 73 -1.46 0.65 -11.36
N GLN A 74 -0.76 -0.19 -12.12
CA GLN A 74 -0.58 0.03 -13.56
C GLN A 74 -1.92 0.00 -14.30
N GLU A 75 -2.76 -1.00 -14.07
CA GLU A 75 -4.09 -1.12 -14.67
C GLU A 75 -4.98 0.06 -14.26
N PHE A 76 -4.99 0.42 -12.97
CA PHE A 76 -5.76 1.55 -12.45
C PHE A 76 -5.40 2.86 -13.15
N GLY A 77 -4.11 3.12 -13.37
CA GLY A 77 -3.63 4.29 -14.10
C GLY A 77 -3.89 4.23 -15.61
N MET A 78 -3.60 3.09 -16.25
CA MET A 78 -3.75 2.92 -17.70
C MET A 78 -5.22 3.03 -18.15
N GLU A 79 -6.15 2.46 -17.39
CA GLU A 79 -7.59 2.54 -17.68
C GLU A 79 -8.23 3.83 -17.17
N GLN A 80 -7.42 4.74 -16.60
CA GLN A 80 -7.88 6.02 -16.04
C GLN A 80 -9.02 5.85 -15.04
N LYS A 81 -8.99 4.78 -14.23
CA LYS A 81 -10.05 4.45 -13.26
C LYS A 81 -10.28 5.57 -12.25
N PHE A 82 -9.24 6.36 -11.95
CA PHE A 82 -9.34 7.56 -11.11
C PHE A 82 -10.32 8.62 -11.65
N MET A 83 -10.57 8.69 -12.96
CA MET A 83 -11.52 9.65 -13.54
C MET A 83 -12.97 9.33 -13.19
N LYS A 84 -13.24 8.09 -12.78
CA LYS A 84 -14.58 7.61 -12.39
C LYS A 84 -14.88 7.80 -10.91
N ILE A 85 -13.90 8.26 -10.14
CA ILE A 85 -14.06 8.54 -8.71
C ILE A 85 -14.75 9.91 -8.57
N PRO A 86 -15.95 9.97 -7.95
CA PRO A 86 -16.61 11.24 -7.66
C PRO A 86 -15.93 11.97 -6.51
N GLU A 87 -16.08 13.30 -6.46
CA GLU A 87 -15.71 14.16 -5.31
C GLU A 87 -14.30 13.95 -4.74
N ARG A 88 -13.32 13.76 -5.63
CA ARG A 88 -11.90 13.54 -5.31
C ARG A 88 -11.35 14.71 -4.50
N VAL A 89 -10.89 14.42 -3.29
CA VAL A 89 -10.25 15.41 -2.38
C VAL A 89 -8.79 15.61 -2.76
N ARG A 90 -8.12 14.54 -3.20
CA ARG A 90 -6.71 14.51 -3.57
C ARG A 90 -6.48 13.79 -4.90
N PRO A 91 -6.76 14.45 -6.04
CA PRO A 91 -6.69 13.83 -7.36
C PRO A 91 -5.27 13.39 -7.80
N ASP A 92 -4.23 13.78 -7.08
CA ASP A 92 -2.84 13.44 -7.40
C ASP A 92 -2.28 12.32 -6.50
N MET A 93 -3.11 11.72 -5.64
CA MET A 93 -2.67 10.72 -4.67
C MET A 93 -3.60 9.50 -4.64
N ALA A 94 -3.09 8.40 -5.19
CA ALA A 94 -3.71 7.08 -5.07
C ALA A 94 -3.25 6.38 -3.78
N TYR A 95 -4.21 5.81 -3.06
CA TYR A 95 -4.03 4.98 -1.89
C TYR A 95 -4.20 3.51 -2.26
N GLY A 96 -3.40 2.64 -1.62
CA GLY A 96 -3.59 1.20 -1.63
C GLY A 96 -4.07 0.74 -0.27
N VAL A 97 -5.26 0.14 -0.21
CA VAL A 97 -5.87 -0.34 1.03
C VAL A 97 -6.01 -1.85 0.94
N ALA A 98 -5.26 -2.58 1.78
CA ALA A 98 -5.47 -4.01 1.98
C ALA A 98 -6.55 -4.22 3.04
N CYS A 99 -7.64 -4.89 2.68
CA CYS A 99 -8.81 -5.08 3.54
C CYS A 99 -9.49 -6.42 3.27
N HIS A 100 -10.53 -6.73 4.07
CA HIS A 100 -11.33 -7.95 3.93
C HIS A 100 -10.46 -9.23 3.90
N PHE A 101 -9.56 -9.37 4.87
CA PHE A 101 -8.71 -10.55 4.98
C PHE A 101 -9.54 -11.77 5.39
N GLU A 102 -9.37 -12.85 4.65
CA GLU A 102 -9.96 -14.17 4.90
C GLU A 102 -8.94 -15.09 5.58
N GLU A 103 -9.42 -16.15 6.24
CA GLU A 103 -8.57 -17.07 7.01
C GLU A 103 -7.57 -17.83 6.12
N GLU A 104 -7.95 -18.12 4.87
CA GLU A 104 -7.15 -18.82 3.88
C GLU A 104 -6.11 -17.91 3.19
N GLY A 105 -6.02 -16.63 3.59
CA GLY A 105 -5.05 -15.67 3.09
C GLY A 105 -5.52 -14.86 1.87
N ALA A 106 -6.72 -15.10 1.36
CA ALA A 106 -7.33 -14.22 0.36
C ALA A 106 -7.65 -12.85 0.98
N PHE A 107 -7.48 -11.78 0.22
CA PHE A 107 -7.87 -10.45 0.65
C PHE A 107 -8.17 -9.54 -0.53
N SER A 108 -8.78 -8.40 -0.22
CA SER A 108 -9.08 -7.36 -1.19
C SER A 108 -8.06 -6.25 -1.12
N PHE A 109 -7.60 -5.77 -2.27
CA PHE A 109 -6.71 -4.63 -2.38
C PHE A 109 -7.41 -3.54 -3.18
N ILE A 110 -7.76 -2.44 -2.53
CA ILE A 110 -8.44 -1.31 -3.15
C ILE A 110 -7.38 -0.30 -3.58
N VAL A 111 -7.36 0.05 -4.87
CA VAL A 111 -6.61 1.21 -5.38
C VAL A 111 -7.59 2.32 -5.64
N GLY A 112 -7.43 3.45 -4.94
CA GLY A 112 -8.44 4.51 -4.95
C GLY A 112 -7.92 5.84 -4.41
N GLU A 113 -8.83 6.78 -4.26
CA GLU A 113 -8.51 8.14 -3.80
C GLU A 113 -9.43 8.56 -2.66
N GLU A 114 -8.96 9.55 -1.89
CA GLU A 114 -9.73 10.19 -0.83
C GLU A 114 -10.95 10.91 -1.43
N SER A 115 -12.13 10.64 -0.88
CA SER A 115 -13.41 11.26 -1.24
C SER A 115 -14.03 11.92 0.00
N ASN A 116 -14.75 13.03 -0.20
CA ASN A 116 -15.41 13.73 0.91
C ASN A 116 -16.54 12.91 1.55
N GLU A 117 -17.23 12.12 0.73
CA GLU A 117 -18.37 11.34 1.19
C GLU A 117 -18.38 9.92 0.60
N ARG A 118 -19.18 9.08 1.24
CA ARG A 118 -19.55 7.77 0.71
C ARG A 118 -20.40 7.97 -0.54
N SER A 119 -19.95 7.46 -1.68
CA SER A 119 -20.79 7.46 -2.89
C SER A 119 -21.80 6.29 -2.84
N PRO A 120 -23.11 6.55 -2.96
CA PRO A 120 -24.14 5.51 -2.95
C PRO A 120 -24.25 4.77 -4.29
N VAL A 121 -23.70 5.32 -5.38
CA VAL A 121 -23.75 4.75 -6.72
C VAL A 121 -22.35 4.72 -7.30
N LEU A 122 -21.80 3.52 -7.41
CA LEU A 122 -20.47 3.28 -7.97
C LEU A 122 -20.59 2.33 -9.17
N GLU A 123 -19.72 2.51 -10.15
CA GLU A 123 -19.60 1.59 -11.28
C GLU A 123 -19.17 0.19 -10.80
N GLN A 124 -19.42 -0.83 -11.63
CA GLN A 124 -19.03 -2.21 -11.30
C GLN A 124 -17.52 -2.30 -11.04
N GLY A 125 -17.16 -2.97 -9.94
CA GLY A 125 -15.77 -3.13 -9.48
C GLY A 125 -15.26 -1.98 -8.60
N PHE A 126 -15.95 -0.84 -8.57
CA PHE A 126 -15.65 0.22 -7.61
C PHE A 126 -16.35 -0.05 -6.27
N THR A 127 -15.68 0.35 -5.20
CA THR A 127 -16.17 0.25 -3.83
C THR A 127 -15.79 1.50 -3.03
N SER A 128 -16.46 1.68 -1.90
CA SER A 128 -16.18 2.74 -0.93
C SER A 128 -15.87 2.13 0.42
N ILE A 129 -14.77 2.54 1.06
CA ILE A 129 -14.41 2.11 2.41
C ILE A 129 -14.14 3.33 3.28
N GLU A 130 -14.61 3.28 4.52
CA GLU A 130 -14.25 4.26 5.54
C GLU A 130 -12.95 3.81 6.20
N ILE A 131 -11.95 4.68 6.19
CA ILE A 131 -10.76 4.51 7.01
C ILE A 131 -11.08 5.12 8.38
N PRO A 132 -11.09 4.32 9.46
CA PRO A 132 -11.43 4.83 10.78
C PRO A 132 -10.36 5.82 11.24
N GLY A 133 -10.82 6.87 11.93
CA GLY A 133 -9.94 7.81 12.61
C GLY A 133 -9.18 7.13 13.76
N GLY A 134 -8.04 7.71 14.15
CA GLY A 134 -7.15 7.14 15.15
C GLY A 134 -6.02 8.08 15.58
N THR A 135 -5.20 7.64 16.54
CA THR A 135 -4.02 8.35 17.07
C THR A 135 -2.84 7.40 17.20
#